data_AF-A0A2X1N479-F1
#
_entry.id   AF-A0A2X1N479-F1
#
_cell.length_a   1.000
_cell.length_b   1.000
_cell.length_c   1.000
_cell.angle_alpha   90.00
_cell.angle_beta   90.00
_cell.angle_gamma   90.00
#
_symmetry.space_group_name_H-M   'P 1'
#
loop_
_entity.id
_entity.type
_entity.pdbx_description
1 polymer ?
#
loop_
_entity_poly.entity_id
_entity_poly.type
_entity_poly.pdbx_seq_one_letter_code
_entity_poly.pdbx_strand_id
1 'polypeptide(L)'
;MAVHPDDPPRPILACRALFPPLKICSGWFDTVNSMANGFTMCTGSYGVRADNDLVDMIKQFGPRIYFTHLRSTMREDNPKNLPRSGAPER
;
A
#
# COMPACT_ATOMS: atom_id res chain seq x y z
N MET A 1 -16.13 -5.07 -0.96
CA MET A 1 -15.10 -4.73 -1.96
C MET A 1 -13.75 -4.67 -1.28
N ALA A 2 -12.66 -5.04 -1.95
CA ALA A 2 -11.31 -5.01 -1.37
C ALA A 2 -10.32 -4.37 -2.35
N VAL A 3 -10.34 -3.04 -2.47
CA VAL A 3 -9.48 -2.31 -3.42
C VAL A 3 -7.99 -2.54 -3.13
N HIS A 4 -7.20 -2.79 -4.17
CA HIS A 4 -5.75 -2.96 -4.05
C HIS A 4 -5.03 -1.61 -4.19
N PRO A 5 -3.94 -1.35 -3.44
CA PRO A 5 -3.16 -0.13 -3.61
C PRO A 5 -2.43 -0.08 -4.96
N ASP A 6 -1.98 1.11 -5.36
CA ASP A 6 -1.10 1.25 -6.52
C ASP A 6 0.26 0.56 -6.28
N ASP A 7 0.87 0.05 -7.36
CA ASP A 7 2.16 -0.66 -7.34
C ASP A 7 3.03 -0.22 -8.54
N PRO A 8 3.98 0.72 -8.36
CA PRO A 8 4.40 1.33 -7.10
C PRO A 8 3.45 2.46 -6.63
N PRO A 9 3.32 2.70 -5.30
CA PRO A 9 2.42 3.73 -4.73
C PRO A 9 3.00 5.15 -4.85
N ARG A 10 3.32 5.57 -6.07
CA ARG A 10 3.85 6.91 -6.39
C ARG A 10 3.46 7.28 -7.83
N PRO A 11 3.35 8.57 -8.15
CA PRO A 11 3.14 9.01 -9.51
C PRO A 11 4.22 8.46 -10.45
N ILE A 12 3.77 7.92 -11.58
CA ILE A 12 4.62 7.46 -12.68
C ILE A 12 4.07 8.05 -13.98
N LEU A 13 4.96 8.42 -14.91
CA LEU A 13 4.57 8.90 -16.25
C LEU A 13 3.55 10.07 -16.22
N ALA A 14 3.71 11.00 -15.27
CA ALA A 14 2.77 12.10 -15.00
C ALA A 14 1.34 11.69 -14.59
N CYS A 15 1.08 10.40 -14.38
CA CYS A 15 -0.17 9.90 -13.83
C CYS A 15 -0.16 9.98 -12.29
N ARG A 16 -1.26 10.47 -11.71
CA ARG A 16 -1.45 10.53 -10.25
C ARG A 16 -1.69 9.11 -9.72
N ALA A 17 -0.97 8.74 -8.66
CA ALA A 17 -1.33 7.56 -7.87
C ALA A 17 -2.68 7.80 -7.18
N LEU A 18 -3.63 6.89 -7.41
CA LEU A 18 -5.01 6.97 -6.92
C LEU A 18 -5.11 6.58 -5.46
N PHE A 19 -4.33 5.59 -5.01
CA PHE A 19 -4.31 5.14 -3.64
C PHE A 19 -3.27 5.91 -2.83
N PRO A 20 -3.70 6.77 -1.90
CA PRO A 20 -2.81 7.70 -1.25
C PRO A 20 -2.09 7.08 -0.04
N PRO A 21 -1.04 7.72 0.51
CA PRO A 21 -0.42 7.30 1.76
C PRO A 21 -1.42 7.30 2.93
N LEU A 22 -1.05 6.64 4.03
CA LEU A 22 -1.90 6.40 5.21
C LEU A 22 -2.74 7.62 5.65
N LYS A 23 -2.12 8.81 5.61
CA LYS A 23 -2.70 10.10 6.01
C LYS A 23 -3.95 10.51 5.21
N ILE A 24 -4.24 9.86 4.09
CA ILE A 24 -5.36 10.19 3.21
C ILE A 24 -6.35 9.01 3.13
N CYS A 25 -6.01 7.83 3.66
CA CYS A 25 -6.93 6.68 3.71
C CYS A 25 -8.20 6.99 4.51
N SER A 26 -8.12 7.84 5.54
CA SER A 26 -9.29 8.34 6.27
C SER A 26 -10.30 9.05 5.36
N GLY A 27 -9.83 10.01 4.56
CA GLY A 27 -10.68 10.77 3.64
C GLY A 27 -11.36 9.91 2.57
N TRP A 28 -10.79 8.75 2.23
CA TRP A 28 -11.41 7.79 1.32
C TRP A 28 -12.60 7.05 1.95
N PHE A 29 -12.50 6.69 3.24
CA PHE A 29 -13.62 6.10 3.95
C PHE A 29 -14.71 7.13 4.26
N ASP A 30 -14.35 8.39 4.43
CA ASP A 30 -15.30 9.49 4.63
C ASP A 30 -16.14 9.77 3.37
N THR A 31 -15.60 9.49 2.17
CA THR A 31 -16.33 9.71 0.91
C THR A 31 -17.48 8.72 0.72
N VAL A 32 -17.30 7.47 1.14
CA VAL A 32 -18.35 6.43 1.13
C VAL A 32 -18.24 5.59 2.41
N ASN A 33 -19.00 5.97 3.42
CA ASN A 33 -19.02 5.30 4.72
C ASN A 33 -19.94 4.07 4.74
N SER A 34 -19.55 3.03 4.00
CA SER A 34 -20.19 1.71 4.03
C SER A 34 -19.17 0.65 4.41
N MET A 35 -19.55 -0.38 5.16
CA MET A 35 -18.66 -1.53 5.42
C MET A 35 -18.40 -2.34 4.14
N ALA A 36 -19.17 -2.16 3.07
CA ALA A 36 -18.80 -2.72 1.78
C ALA A 36 -17.54 -2.06 1.18
N ASN A 37 -17.20 -0.84 1.64
CA ASN A 37 -16.03 -0.07 1.23
C ASN A 37 -14.82 -0.40 2.13
N GLY A 38 -14.08 -1.43 1.72
CA GLY A 38 -12.83 -1.87 2.35
C GLY A 38 -11.74 -2.08 1.33
N PHE A 39 -10.55 -2.45 1.82
CA PHE A 39 -9.34 -2.51 1.01
C PHE A 39 -8.53 -3.78 1.25
N THR A 40 -7.62 -4.02 0.32
CA THR A 40 -6.64 -5.09 0.37
C THR A 40 -5.36 -4.55 1.00
N MET A 41 -4.91 -5.18 2.08
CA MET A 41 -3.61 -4.89 2.69
C MET A 41 -2.50 -5.60 1.91
N CYS A 42 -1.92 -4.92 0.91
CA CYS A 42 -0.75 -5.42 0.18
C CYS A 42 0.54 -4.88 0.77
N THR A 43 1.24 -5.71 1.57
CA THR A 43 2.49 -5.30 2.24
C THR A 43 3.60 -4.98 1.26
N GLY A 44 3.61 -5.63 0.09
CA GLY A 44 4.62 -5.41 -0.93
C GLY A 44 4.48 -4.08 -1.67
N SER A 45 3.24 -3.61 -1.86
CA SER A 45 2.96 -2.32 -2.50
C SER A 45 3.10 -1.19 -1.49
N TYR A 46 2.39 -1.23 -0.36
CA TYR A 46 2.49 -0.20 0.68
C TYR A 46 3.91 -0.07 1.24
N GLY A 47 4.63 -1.20 1.38
CA GLY A 47 6.01 -1.26 1.87
C GLY A 47 7.06 -0.67 0.92
N VAL A 48 6.68 -0.26 -0.30
CA VAL A 48 7.60 0.45 -1.22
C VAL A 48 8.09 1.77 -0.60
N ARG A 49 7.24 2.48 0.16
CA ARG A 49 7.61 3.78 0.74
C ARG A 49 7.91 3.70 2.23
N ALA A 50 8.93 4.43 2.67
CA ALA A 50 9.39 4.41 4.06
C ALA A 50 8.42 5.11 5.03
N ASP A 51 7.57 5.99 4.51
CA ASP A 51 6.61 6.78 5.27
C ASP A 51 5.30 6.04 5.57
N ASN A 52 5.12 4.82 5.05
CA ASN A 52 3.98 3.96 5.38
C ASN A 52 4.34 3.01 6.52
N ASP A 53 3.79 3.26 7.71
CA ASP A 53 3.84 2.30 8.82
C ASP A 53 2.73 1.25 8.63
N LEU A 54 3.10 0.09 8.08
CA LEU A 54 2.19 -1.02 7.79
C LEU A 54 1.41 -1.50 9.03
N VAL A 55 2.07 -1.52 10.20
CA VAL A 55 1.45 -2.02 11.43
C VAL A 55 0.39 -1.03 11.91
N ASP A 56 0.69 0.26 11.85
CA ASP A 56 -0.26 1.30 12.19
C ASP A 56 -1.47 1.31 11.24
N MET A 57 -1.26 1.06 9.93
CA MET A 57 -2.39 0.93 8.99
C MET A 57 -3.33 -0.21 9.37
N ILE A 58 -2.76 -1.36 9.78
CA ILE A 58 -3.56 -2.53 10.20
C ILE A 58 -4.31 -2.21 11.49
N LYS A 59 -3.68 -1.51 12.46
CA LYS A 59 -4.34 -1.12 13.71
C LYS A 59 -5.49 -0.15 13.48
N GLN A 60 -5.30 0.87 12.65
CA GLN A 60 -6.30 1.90 12.40
C GLN A 60 -7.46 1.38 11.53
N PHE A 61 -7.16 0.62 10.48
CA PHE A 61 -8.14 0.26 9.45
C PHE A 61 -8.48 -1.23 9.41
N GLY A 62 -8.03 -2.02 10.39
CA GLY A 62 -8.27 -3.46 10.52
C GLY A 62 -9.71 -3.90 10.24
N PRO A 63 -10.75 -3.24 10.77
CA PRO A 63 -12.15 -3.58 10.49
C PRO A 63 -12.57 -3.49 9.01
N ARG A 64 -11.76 -2.85 8.17
CA ARG A 64 -12.00 -2.61 6.74
C ARG A 64 -10.99 -3.33 5.84
N ILE A 65 -10.12 -4.18 6.39
CA ILE A 65 -9.22 -5.04 5.63
C ILE A 65 -9.95 -6.35 5.35
N TYR A 66 -10.29 -6.59 4.08
CA TYR A 66 -11.03 -7.80 3.68
C TYR A 66 -10.18 -8.79 2.88
N PHE A 67 -8.99 -8.38 2.44
CA PHE A 67 -8.06 -9.24 1.75
C PHE A 67 -6.61 -8.80 2.01
N THR A 68 -5.64 -9.70 1.86
CA THR A 68 -4.23 -9.39 2.11
C THR A 68 -3.33 -10.00 1.05
N HIS A 69 -2.31 -9.25 0.63
CA HIS A 69 -1.18 -9.77 -0.13
C HIS A 69 0.07 -9.68 0.73
N LEU A 70 0.53 -10.82 1.23
CA LEU A 70 1.71 -10.93 2.07
C LEU A 70 2.93 -11.25 1.21
N ARG A 71 3.55 -10.18 0.69
CA ARG A 71 4.84 -10.23 -0.03
C ARG A 71 5.72 -9.07 0.42
N SER A 72 7.01 -9.13 0.14
CA SER A 72 7.93 -8.04 0.47
C SER A 72 8.73 -7.57 -0.76
N THR A 73 9.19 -6.33 -0.69
CA THR A 73 10.11 -5.67 -1.62
C THR A 73 11.33 -5.24 -0.82
N MET A 74 12.49 -5.20 -1.46
CA MET A 74 13.72 -4.72 -0.84
C MET A 74 14.13 -3.43 -1.53
N ARG A 75 14.37 -2.36 -0.76
CA ARG A 75 14.94 -1.13 -1.31
C ARG A 75 16.44 -1.30 -1.46
N GLU A 76 16.97 -0.88 -2.59
CA GLU A 76 18.41 -0.76 -2.82
C GLU A 76 18.92 0.62 -2.38
N ASP A 77 20.21 0.88 -2.59
CA ASP A 77 20.86 2.18 -2.33
C ASP A 77 20.12 3.35 -2.98
N ASN A 78 19.62 3.13 -4.21
CA ASN A 78 18.60 4.01 -4.77
C ASN A 78 17.24 3.62 -4.19
N PRO A 79 16.61 4.47 -3.34
CA PRO A 79 15.39 4.13 -2.64
C PRO A 79 14.16 3.94 -3.56
N LYS A 80 14.29 4.25 -4.86
CA LYS A 80 13.26 4.02 -5.89
C LYS A 80 13.40 2.66 -6.59
N ASN A 81 14.51 1.96 -6.43
CA ASN A 81 14.74 0.61 -6.96
C ASN A 81 14.25 -0.43 -5.93
N LEU A 82 13.37 -1.32 -6.37
CA LEU A 82 12.62 -2.23 -5.50
C LEU A 82 12.45 -3.63 -6.13
N PRO A 83 13.51 -4.46 -6.18
CA PRO A 83 13.34 -5.86 -6.51
C PRO A 83 12.41 -6.58 -5.52
N ARG A 84 11.75 -7.63 -5.99
CA ARG A 84 10.98 -8.53 -5.13
C ARG A 84 11.96 -9.20 -4.16
N SER A 85 11.70 -9.15 -2.86
CA SER A 85 12.60 -9.75 -1.87
C SER A 85 12.65 -11.26 -2.10
N GLY A 86 13.75 -11.79 -2.63
CA GLY A 86 13.88 -13.24 -2.86
C GLY A 86 14.83 -13.71 -3.97
N ALA A 87 15.47 -12.84 -4.75
CA ALA A 87 16.61 -13.26 -5.55
C ALA A 87 17.88 -12.63 -4.97
N PRO A 88 18.71 -13.38 -4.20
CA PRO A 88 20.11 -13.00 -4.13
C PRO A 88 20.63 -12.99 -5.57
N GLU A 89 21.17 -11.86 -6.02
CA GLU A 89 22.04 -11.84 -7.19
C GLU A 89 23.21 -12.78 -6.87
N ARG A 90 23.19 -13.96 -7.49
CA ARG A 90 24.41 -14.71 -7.80
C ARG A 90 24.84 -14.30 -9.19
#